data_AF-A0A2S3UW04-F1
#
_entry.id   AF-A0A2S3UW04-F1
#
_cell.length_a   1.000
_cell.length_b   1.000
_cell.length_c   1.000
_cell.angle_alpha   90.00
_cell.angle_beta   90.00
_cell.angle_gamma   90.00
#
_symmetry.space_group_name_H-M   'P 1'
#
loop_
_entity.id
_entity.type
_entity.pdbx_description
1 polymer ?
#
loop_
_entity_poly.entity_id
_entity_poly.type
_entity_poly.pdbx_seq_one_letter_code
_entity_poly.pdbx_strand_id
1 'polypeptide(L)'
;MIPLSLPAPIGLQTRRFTYLALAICILGAAHIATRVTYWSKIWHDNAAVIPGDGPVSLTVGAARFRVPSDYLVSAHRQLPEKNNRFDILRLAMSWPGLAGHGGAPRANAGPSRLSGTIQVELEHNPGRESLRARMDPFYRRLARGGELAGPDGLKILNLSSRGASRTELIVYDPSVQNGFIARCLKQPSNEDDTICNRAILLSSGLELRYRFARDLLPDWRQLDNAILRKIDSFRVR
;
A
#
# COMPACT_ATOMS: atom_id res chain seq x y z
N MET A 1 -16.59 -75.14 17.49
CA MET A 1 -16.69 -73.94 18.36
C MET A 1 -15.28 -73.47 18.68
N ILE A 2 -14.85 -72.33 18.15
CA ILE A 2 -13.52 -71.76 18.37
C ILE A 2 -13.69 -70.66 19.43
N PRO A 3 -12.93 -70.65 20.54
CA PRO A 3 -13.09 -69.62 21.56
C PRO A 3 -12.51 -68.28 21.05
N LEU A 4 -13.36 -67.26 21.01
CA LEU A 4 -12.95 -65.87 20.80
C LEU A 4 -12.34 -65.35 22.11
N SER A 5 -11.02 -65.13 22.12
CA SER A 5 -10.35 -64.34 23.15
C SER A 5 -10.16 -62.90 22.66
N LEU A 6 -10.47 -61.93 23.50
CA LEU A 6 -10.26 -60.51 23.20
C LEU A 6 -8.74 -60.20 23.22
N PRO A 7 -8.23 -59.39 22.29
CA PRO A 7 -6.83 -59.01 22.26
C PRO A 7 -6.46 -58.19 23.51
N ALA A 8 -5.23 -58.38 24.00
CA ALA A 8 -4.72 -57.68 25.18
C ALA A 8 -4.72 -56.15 24.98
N PRO A 9 -4.97 -55.36 26.04
CA PRO A 9 -4.98 -53.91 25.95
C PRO A 9 -3.60 -53.38 25.52
N ILE A 10 -3.60 -52.46 24.56
CA ILE A 10 -2.40 -51.81 24.05
C ILE A 10 -1.78 -51.01 25.19
N GLY A 11 -0.72 -51.55 25.80
CA GLY A 11 -0.01 -50.89 26.90
C GLY A 11 0.60 -49.57 26.44
N LEU A 12 -0.07 -48.46 26.74
CA LEU A 12 0.50 -47.13 26.61
C LEU A 12 1.68 -47.01 27.58
N GLN A 13 2.90 -47.19 27.08
CA GLN A 13 4.11 -46.98 27.86
C GLN A 13 4.29 -45.48 28.10
N THR A 14 3.88 -45.01 29.27
CA THR A 14 3.92 -43.59 29.71
C THR A 14 5.27 -42.91 29.47
N ARG A 15 6.37 -43.67 29.56
CA ARG A 15 7.72 -43.18 29.25
C ARG A 15 7.92 -42.83 27.77
N ARG A 16 7.39 -43.62 26.83
CA ARG A 16 7.50 -43.31 25.40
C ARG A 16 6.66 -42.08 25.03
N PHE A 17 5.49 -41.93 25.64
CA PHE A 17 4.64 -40.77 25.45
C PHE A 17 5.29 -39.47 25.95
N THR A 18 5.93 -39.50 27.13
CA THR A 18 6.63 -38.33 27.68
C THR A 18 7.83 -37.92 26.82
N TYR A 19 8.63 -38.86 26.32
CA TYR A 19 9.72 -38.54 25.38
C TYR A 19 9.20 -37.94 24.06
N LEU A 20 8.12 -38.48 23.50
CA LEU A 20 7.49 -37.93 22.29
C LEU A 20 6.96 -36.51 22.51
N ALA A 21 6.28 -36.26 23.62
CA ALA A 21 5.77 -34.92 23.96
C ALA A 21 6.91 -33.90 24.10
N LEU A 22 8.01 -34.29 24.75
CA LEU A 22 9.18 -33.43 24.94
C LEU A 22 9.87 -33.12 23.60
N ALA A 23 10.01 -34.12 22.72
CA ALA A 23 10.54 -33.93 21.37
C ALA A 23 9.68 -32.96 20.54
N ILE A 24 8.35 -33.07 20.61
CA ILE A 24 7.43 -32.15 19.92
C ILE A 24 7.57 -30.72 20.46
N CYS A 25 7.69 -30.55 21.79
CA CYS A 25 7.92 -29.23 22.39
C CYS A 25 9.23 -28.58 21.91
N ILE A 26 10.32 -29.35 21.84
CA ILE A 26 11.62 -28.85 21.36
C ILE A 26 11.52 -28.43 19.89
N LEU A 27 10.93 -29.28 19.04
CA LEU A 27 10.75 -28.97 17.62
C LEU A 27 9.84 -27.75 17.41
N GLY A 28 8.77 -27.64 18.20
CA GLY A 28 7.88 -26.48 18.19
C GLY A 28 8.60 -25.19 18.57
N ALA A 29 9.39 -25.20 19.64
CA ALA A 29 10.19 -24.05 20.07
C ALA A 29 11.23 -23.65 19.01
N ALA A 30 11.94 -24.62 18.42
CA ALA A 30 12.88 -24.36 17.33
C ALA A 30 12.17 -23.76 16.09
N HIS A 31 10.98 -24.25 15.75
CA HIS A 31 10.22 -23.70 14.64
C HIS A 31 9.73 -22.27 14.92
N ILE A 32 9.28 -21.97 16.13
CA ILE A 32 8.89 -20.61 16.50
C ILE A 32 10.10 -19.68 16.44
N ALA A 33 11.26 -20.11 16.96
CA ALA A 33 12.49 -19.31 16.91
C ALA A 33 12.93 -19.00 15.47
N THR A 34 12.86 -19.98 14.55
CA THR A 34 13.18 -19.75 13.13
C THR A 34 12.20 -18.80 12.45
N ARG A 35 10.91 -18.83 12.82
CA ARG A 35 9.93 -17.88 12.31
C ARG A 35 10.17 -16.48 12.88
N VAL A 36 10.37 -16.33 14.19
CA VAL A 36 10.62 -15.02 14.82
C VAL A 36 11.86 -14.35 14.23
N THR A 37 12.95 -15.10 14.05
CA THR A 37 14.19 -14.59 13.43
C THR A 37 14.01 -14.22 11.95
N TYR A 38 13.25 -15.01 11.19
CA TYR A 38 12.91 -14.67 9.81
C TYR A 38 12.12 -13.35 9.73
N TRP A 39 11.09 -13.20 10.55
CA TRP A 39 10.25 -12.00 10.59
C TRP A 39 11.01 -10.77 11.13
N SER A 40 11.91 -10.92 12.11
CA SER A 40 12.70 -9.80 12.63
C SER A 40 13.72 -9.29 11.63
N LYS A 41 14.35 -10.19 10.86
CA LYS A 41 15.34 -9.81 9.83
C LYS A 41 14.69 -9.02 8.69
N ILE A 42 13.50 -9.44 8.26
CA ILE A 42 12.68 -8.69 7.29
C ILE A 42 12.34 -7.29 7.78
N TRP A 43 12.06 -7.12 9.09
CA TRP A 43 11.76 -5.81 9.64
C TRP A 43 12.99 -4.90 9.73
N HIS A 44 14.16 -5.43 10.05
CA HIS A 44 15.39 -4.64 10.18
C HIS A 44 15.97 -4.21 8.82
N ASP A 45 15.87 -5.04 7.78
CA ASP A 45 16.36 -4.71 6.43
C ASP A 45 15.48 -3.65 5.70
N ASN A 46 14.30 -3.32 6.25
CA ASN A 46 13.36 -2.35 5.67
C ASN A 46 13.59 -0.89 6.08
N ALA A 47 14.49 -0.64 7.03
CA ALA A 47 14.86 0.71 7.46
C ALA A 47 16.23 1.07 6.90
N ALA A 48 16.37 1.11 5.56
CA ALA A 48 17.47 1.83 4.95
C ALA A 48 17.26 3.33 5.20
N VAL A 49 17.60 3.80 6.41
CA VAL A 49 17.86 5.21 6.67
C VAL A 49 19.05 5.55 5.79
N ILE A 50 18.83 6.28 4.70
CA ILE A 50 19.92 6.75 3.85
C ILE A 50 20.50 7.98 4.55
N PRO A 51 21.71 7.92 5.14
CA PRO A 51 22.31 9.08 5.78
C PRO A 51 22.88 9.96 4.67
N GLY A 52 22.35 11.18 4.53
CA GLY A 52 22.91 12.17 3.61
C GLY A 52 21.95 13.32 3.30
N ASP A 53 22.46 14.54 3.40
CA ASP A 53 21.75 15.79 3.05
C ASP A 53 21.70 16.04 1.52
N GLY A 54 22.07 15.04 0.71
CA GLY A 54 22.18 15.14 -0.74
C GLY A 54 21.10 14.34 -1.49
N PRO A 55 20.83 14.69 -2.76
CA PRO A 55 19.90 13.94 -3.59
C PRO A 55 20.40 12.51 -3.85
N VAL A 56 19.51 11.55 -3.64
CA VAL A 56 19.78 10.12 -3.80
C VAL A 56 19.38 9.67 -5.21
N SER A 57 20.30 9.00 -5.90
CA SER A 57 20.03 8.43 -7.23
C SER A 57 19.58 6.97 -7.09
N LEU A 58 18.39 6.68 -7.62
CA LEU A 58 17.64 5.45 -7.41
C LEU A 58 17.09 4.96 -8.75
N THR A 59 16.95 3.65 -8.93
CA THR A 59 16.32 3.06 -10.13
C THR A 59 15.10 2.24 -9.75
N VAL A 60 13.96 2.48 -10.40
CA VAL A 60 12.72 1.69 -10.25
C VAL A 60 12.35 1.11 -11.61
N GLY A 61 12.44 -0.22 -11.74
CA GLY A 61 12.36 -0.88 -13.05
C GLY A 61 13.47 -0.38 -13.98
N ALA A 62 13.08 0.20 -15.12
CA ALA A 62 14.00 0.85 -16.07
C ALA A 62 14.17 2.37 -15.85
N ALA A 63 13.34 2.97 -14.98
CA ALA A 63 13.35 4.42 -14.76
C ALA A 63 14.37 4.82 -13.69
N ARG A 64 15.15 5.87 -13.96
CA ARG A 64 16.11 6.45 -13.02
C ARG A 64 15.56 7.73 -12.41
N PHE A 65 15.76 7.90 -11.12
CA PHE A 65 15.31 9.03 -10.34
C PHE A 65 16.46 9.63 -9.54
N ARG A 66 16.47 10.95 -9.41
CA ARG A 66 17.33 11.70 -8.49
C ARG A 66 16.42 12.46 -7.53
N VAL A 67 16.27 11.94 -6.32
CA VAL A 67 15.28 12.41 -5.34
C VAL A 67 16.00 13.01 -4.14
N PRO A 68 15.68 14.26 -3.73
CA PRO A 68 16.18 14.83 -2.48
C PRO A 68 15.76 13.99 -1.27
N SER A 69 16.64 13.84 -0.28
CA SER A 69 16.43 12.94 0.85
C SER A 69 15.24 13.33 1.74
N ASP A 70 14.83 14.59 1.75
CA ASP A 70 13.68 15.11 2.50
C ASP A 70 12.32 14.63 1.97
N TYR A 71 12.27 14.04 0.76
CA TYR A 71 11.05 13.40 0.23
C TYR A 71 10.96 11.92 0.58
N LEU A 72 12.08 11.28 0.92
CA LEU A 72 12.14 9.83 1.09
C LEU A 72 11.49 9.42 2.43
N VAL A 73 10.48 8.57 2.36
CA VAL A 73 9.91 7.92 3.55
C VAL A 73 10.60 6.58 3.77
N SER A 74 10.65 5.77 2.71
CA SER A 74 11.34 4.49 2.70
C SER A 74 11.57 4.01 1.27
N ALA A 75 12.55 3.12 1.10
CA ALA A 75 12.82 2.45 -0.15
C ALA A 75 13.07 0.97 0.15
N HIS A 76 12.28 0.07 -0.45
CA HIS A 76 12.35 -1.36 -0.16
C HIS A 76 13.06 -2.10 -1.30
N ARG A 77 13.97 -3.02 -0.93
CA ARG A 77 14.70 -3.90 -1.86
C ARG A 77 14.23 -5.33 -1.63
N GLN A 78 13.75 -6.03 -2.66
CA GLN A 78 13.39 -7.44 -2.50
C GLN A 78 14.62 -8.36 -2.51
N LEU A 79 15.77 -7.91 -3.01
CA LEU A 79 17.02 -8.68 -3.10
C LEU A 79 18.25 -7.79 -2.81
N PRO A 80 19.37 -8.34 -2.33
CA PRO A 80 20.62 -7.61 -2.19
C PRO A 80 21.29 -7.41 -3.56
N GLU A 81 20.64 -6.68 -4.47
CA GLU A 81 21.28 -6.22 -5.71
C GLU A 81 22.13 -4.97 -5.42
N LYS A 82 23.39 -5.02 -5.86
CA LYS A 82 24.45 -4.04 -5.59
C LYS A 82 24.27 -2.65 -6.25
N ASN A 83 23.13 -2.38 -6.90
CA ASN A 83 23.01 -1.32 -7.92
C ASN A 83 21.94 -0.24 -7.66
N ASN A 84 21.59 0.08 -6.40
CA ASN A 84 20.54 1.08 -6.07
C ASN A 84 19.22 0.87 -6.85
N ARG A 85 18.88 -0.39 -7.09
CA ARG A 85 17.63 -0.80 -7.74
C ARG A 85 16.60 -1.10 -6.66
N PHE A 86 15.42 -0.52 -6.80
CA PHE A 86 14.32 -0.65 -5.87
C PHE A 86 13.08 -1.08 -6.65
N ASP A 87 12.31 -1.99 -6.06
CA ASP A 87 11.04 -2.41 -6.64
C ASP A 87 9.93 -1.41 -6.27
N ILE A 88 10.08 -0.78 -5.10
CA ILE A 88 9.14 0.19 -4.54
C ILE A 88 9.91 1.38 -3.95
N LEU A 89 9.57 2.59 -4.40
CA LEU A 89 10.05 3.87 -3.87
C LEU A 89 8.89 4.65 -3.25
N ARG A 90 9.00 4.97 -1.94
CA ARG A 90 7.97 5.74 -1.22
C ARG A 90 8.44 7.13 -0.87
N LEU A 91 7.63 8.10 -1.28
CA LEU A 91 7.85 9.52 -1.05
C LEU A 91 6.70 10.10 -0.23
N ALA A 92 6.97 11.17 0.49
CA ALA A 92 5.93 11.99 1.10
C ALA A 92 6.23 13.47 0.91
N MET A 93 5.15 14.22 0.72
CA MET A 93 5.21 15.64 0.39
C MET A 93 3.98 16.36 0.95
N SER A 94 4.16 17.63 1.26
CA SER A 94 3.13 18.52 1.78
C SER A 94 2.39 19.22 0.64
N TRP A 95 1.07 19.28 0.74
CA TRP A 95 0.18 20.02 -0.13
C TRP A 95 -0.30 21.30 0.59
N PRO A 96 -0.41 22.44 -0.10
CA PRO A 96 -0.08 22.68 -1.51
C PRO A 96 1.43 22.82 -1.77
N GLY A 97 1.84 22.70 -3.04
CA GLY A 97 3.24 22.95 -3.48
C GLY A 97 4.15 21.73 -3.51
N LEU A 98 3.77 20.62 -2.87
CA LEU A 98 4.50 19.34 -2.88
C LEU A 98 5.93 19.49 -2.36
N ALA A 99 6.11 20.20 -1.24
CA ALA A 99 7.42 20.32 -0.58
C ALA A 99 7.72 19.06 0.25
N GLY A 100 9.00 18.66 0.32
CA GLY A 100 9.44 17.53 1.14
C GLY A 100 9.32 17.84 2.64
N HIS A 101 9.55 16.83 3.48
CA HIS A 101 9.36 16.94 4.93
C HIS A 101 10.26 17.99 5.60
N GLY A 102 11.36 18.39 4.95
CA GLY A 102 12.26 19.43 5.44
C GLY A 102 11.87 20.87 5.07
N GLY A 103 10.91 21.07 4.16
CA GLY A 103 10.64 22.38 3.55
C GLY A 103 9.42 23.15 4.09
N ALA A 104 8.55 22.53 4.89
CA ALA A 104 7.32 23.18 5.38
C ALA A 104 7.51 23.76 6.80
N PRO A 105 7.19 25.05 7.04
CA PRO A 105 7.08 25.57 8.39
C PRO A 105 5.99 24.79 9.13
N ARG A 106 6.32 24.17 10.27
CA ARG A 106 5.39 23.40 11.13
C ARG A 106 4.18 24.19 11.63
N ALA A 107 4.13 25.50 11.36
CA ALA A 107 3.16 26.44 11.92
C ALA A 107 1.77 26.43 11.25
N ASN A 108 1.59 25.84 10.06
CA ASN A 108 0.31 25.86 9.34
C ASN A 108 -0.42 24.50 9.29
N ALA A 109 -0.02 23.53 10.11
CA ALA A 109 -0.74 22.27 10.24
C ALA A 109 -2.03 22.50 11.06
N GLY A 110 -3.14 22.72 10.38
CA GLY A 110 -4.49 22.64 10.97
C GLY A 110 -4.74 21.25 11.59
N PRO A 111 -5.83 21.09 12.36
CA PRO A 111 -6.01 19.96 13.28
C PRO A 111 -6.19 18.56 12.64
N SER A 112 -6.13 18.42 11.31
CA SER A 112 -6.16 17.11 10.64
C SER A 112 -4.75 16.72 10.19
N ARG A 113 -4.13 15.75 10.88
CA ARG A 113 -2.77 15.26 10.61
C ARG A 113 -2.60 14.60 9.23
N LEU A 114 -3.67 14.48 8.43
CA LEU A 114 -3.67 13.92 7.08
C LEU A 114 -4.12 14.93 6.01
N SER A 115 -4.80 16.02 6.39
CA SER A 115 -5.16 17.09 5.47
C SER A 115 -3.90 17.82 5.03
N GLY A 116 -3.46 17.53 3.81
CA GLY A 116 -2.29 18.15 3.21
C GLY A 116 -1.04 17.28 3.16
N THR A 117 -1.06 16.00 3.56
CA THR A 117 0.07 15.09 3.26
C THR A 117 -0.29 14.19 2.08
N ILE A 118 0.56 14.20 1.06
CA ILE A 118 0.45 13.33 -0.10
C ILE A 118 1.53 12.25 0.00
N GLN A 119 1.11 10.99 0.07
CA GLN A 119 2.03 9.85 0.03
C GLN A 119 2.09 9.32 -1.38
N VAL A 120 3.28 9.23 -1.95
CA VAL A 120 3.50 8.74 -3.31
C VAL A 120 4.30 7.45 -3.26
N GLU A 121 3.92 6.49 -4.10
CA GLU A 121 4.59 5.21 -4.25
C GLU A 121 4.82 4.97 -5.75
N LEU A 122 6.09 4.72 -6.12
CA LEU A 122 6.49 4.32 -7.46
C LEU A 122 6.87 2.85 -7.40
N GLU A 123 6.20 2.02 -8.19
CA GLU A 123 6.42 0.56 -8.24
C GLU A 123 6.56 0.13 -9.71
N HIS A 124 7.51 -0.76 -9.99
CA HIS A 124 7.53 -1.43 -11.30
C HIS A 124 6.67 -2.69 -11.25
N ASN A 125 5.46 -2.62 -11.82
CA ASN A 125 4.51 -3.74 -11.82
C ASN A 125 3.77 -3.82 -13.17
N PRO A 126 4.41 -4.37 -14.21
CA PRO A 126 3.85 -4.41 -15.57
C PRO A 126 2.60 -5.29 -15.72
N GLY A 127 2.22 -6.08 -14.70
CA GLY A 127 1.09 -7.00 -14.75
C GLY A 127 -0.16 -6.53 -14.00
N ARG A 128 -0.13 -5.38 -13.31
CA ARG A 128 -1.27 -4.93 -12.51
C ARG A 128 -2.35 -4.30 -13.38
N GLU A 129 -3.58 -4.80 -13.27
CA GLU A 129 -4.75 -4.23 -13.94
C GLU A 129 -5.15 -2.89 -13.28
N SER A 130 -5.47 -1.89 -14.10
CA SER A 130 -5.88 -0.56 -13.61
C SER A 130 -7.28 -0.56 -12.99
N LEU A 131 -7.54 0.37 -12.06
CA LEU A 131 -8.88 0.56 -11.50
C LEU A 131 -9.92 0.87 -12.59
N ARG A 132 -9.50 1.55 -13.68
CA ARG A 132 -10.40 1.90 -14.77
C ARG A 132 -10.81 0.67 -15.58
N ALA A 133 -9.89 -0.24 -15.85
CA ALA A 133 -10.21 -1.52 -16.50
C ALA A 133 -11.23 -2.34 -15.70
N ARG A 134 -11.19 -2.22 -14.36
CA ARG A 134 -12.15 -2.86 -13.44
C ARG A 134 -13.49 -2.13 -13.29
N MET A 135 -13.69 -0.97 -13.93
CA MET A 135 -14.88 -0.12 -13.74
C MET A 135 -16.19 -0.83 -14.12
N ASP A 136 -16.32 -1.19 -15.39
CA ASP A 136 -17.53 -1.82 -15.94
C ASP A 136 -17.72 -3.27 -15.48
N PRO A 137 -16.68 -4.14 -15.49
CA PRO A 137 -16.86 -5.53 -15.11
C PRO A 137 -17.00 -5.73 -13.59
N PHE A 138 -16.74 -4.74 -12.74
CA PHE A 138 -16.76 -4.98 -11.30
C PHE A 138 -17.46 -3.88 -10.52
N TYR A 139 -16.97 -2.64 -10.62
CA TYR A 139 -17.41 -1.58 -9.72
C TYR A 139 -18.85 -1.14 -9.96
N ARG A 140 -19.29 -0.96 -11.21
CA ARG A 140 -20.67 -0.58 -11.51
C ARG A 140 -21.70 -1.63 -11.04
N ARG A 141 -21.35 -2.92 -11.15
CA ARG A 141 -22.23 -4.02 -10.70
C ARG A 141 -22.35 -4.10 -9.17
N LEU A 142 -21.29 -3.75 -8.46
CA LEU A 142 -21.28 -3.72 -7.00
C LEU A 142 -21.93 -2.46 -6.41
N ALA A 143 -22.00 -1.39 -7.19
CA ALA A 143 -22.60 -0.12 -6.80
C ALA A 143 -24.14 -0.19 -6.75
N ARG A 144 -24.68 -0.93 -5.77
CA ARG A 144 -26.14 -1.14 -5.61
C ARG A 144 -26.91 0.17 -5.38
N GLY A 145 -26.25 1.21 -4.91
CA GLY A 145 -26.82 2.55 -4.72
C GLY A 145 -26.80 3.43 -5.97
N GLY A 146 -26.31 2.92 -7.10
CA GLY A 146 -26.14 3.71 -8.32
C GLY A 146 -24.95 4.68 -8.25
N GLU A 147 -24.91 5.59 -9.22
CA GLU A 147 -23.86 6.60 -9.32
C GLU A 147 -24.33 7.94 -8.72
N LEU A 148 -23.55 8.47 -7.77
CA LEU A 148 -23.80 9.77 -7.15
C LEU A 148 -22.98 10.86 -7.84
N ALA A 149 -23.47 12.09 -7.80
CA ALA A 149 -22.68 13.25 -8.20
C ALA A 149 -21.54 13.50 -7.20
N GLY A 150 -20.34 13.73 -7.71
CA GLY A 150 -19.17 14.18 -6.96
C GLY A 150 -18.78 15.60 -7.34
N PRO A 151 -17.75 16.16 -6.67
CA PRO A 151 -17.27 17.50 -6.97
C PRO A 151 -16.61 17.56 -8.36
N ASP A 152 -16.61 18.75 -8.97
CA ASP A 152 -15.87 19.06 -10.19
C ASP A 152 -16.11 18.07 -11.37
N GLY A 153 -17.36 17.64 -11.52
CA GLY A 153 -17.81 16.74 -12.60
C GLY A 153 -17.55 15.25 -12.35
N LEU A 154 -16.98 14.88 -11.20
CA LEU A 154 -16.73 13.49 -10.83
C LEU A 154 -18.05 12.75 -10.54
N LYS A 155 -18.01 11.42 -10.67
CA LYS A 155 -19.06 10.48 -10.24
C LYS A 155 -18.53 9.60 -9.12
N ILE A 156 -19.41 9.20 -8.21
CA ILE A 156 -19.08 8.39 -7.04
C ILE A 156 -19.92 7.12 -7.05
N LEU A 157 -19.26 5.97 -7.03
CA LEU A 157 -19.87 4.66 -6.80
C LEU A 157 -19.64 4.25 -5.35
N ASN A 158 -20.71 3.96 -4.62
CA ASN A 158 -20.60 3.37 -3.29
C ASN A 158 -20.66 1.84 -3.41
N LEU A 159 -19.56 1.17 -3.05
CA LEU A 159 -19.43 -0.28 -3.18
C LEU A 159 -19.88 -1.04 -1.92
N SER A 160 -20.07 -0.35 -0.79
CA SER A 160 -20.37 -1.01 0.47
C SER A 160 -21.86 -1.33 0.61
N SER A 161 -22.16 -2.48 1.23
CA SER A 161 -23.51 -2.81 1.67
C SER A 161 -23.96 -1.89 2.82
N ARG A 162 -25.28 -1.72 2.98
CA ARG A 162 -25.84 -1.03 4.16
C ARG A 162 -25.34 -1.73 5.43
N GLY A 163 -24.79 -0.97 6.37
CA GLY A 163 -24.31 -1.47 7.66
C GLY A 163 -22.83 -1.93 7.71
N ALA A 164 -22.07 -1.77 6.63
CA ALA A 164 -20.64 -2.10 6.64
C ALA A 164 -19.84 -1.13 7.53
N SER A 165 -18.92 -1.66 8.34
CA SER A 165 -18.03 -0.87 9.20
C SER A 165 -17.02 -0.01 8.42
N ARG A 166 -16.78 -0.34 7.14
CA ARG A 166 -15.97 0.46 6.22
C ARG A 166 -16.75 0.73 4.94
N THR A 167 -16.78 1.99 4.53
CA THR A 167 -17.39 2.40 3.26
C THR A 167 -16.32 2.55 2.19
N GLU A 168 -16.42 1.77 1.12
CA GLU A 168 -15.54 1.88 -0.04
C GLU A 168 -16.24 2.64 -1.15
N LEU A 169 -15.55 3.66 -1.68
CA LEU A 169 -16.04 4.52 -2.74
C LEU A 169 -15.09 4.46 -3.94
N ILE A 170 -15.64 4.41 -5.15
CA ILE A 170 -14.89 4.68 -6.39
C ILE A 170 -15.32 6.03 -6.89
N VAL A 171 -14.36 6.95 -6.99
CA VAL A 171 -14.58 8.29 -7.52
C VAL A 171 -13.90 8.36 -8.88
N TYR A 172 -14.60 8.81 -9.91
CA TYR A 172 -14.07 8.81 -11.27
C TYR A 172 -14.60 9.94 -12.13
N ASP A 173 -13.81 10.34 -13.12
CA ASP A 173 -14.22 11.26 -14.18
C ASP A 173 -14.92 10.48 -15.30
N PRO A 174 -16.20 10.75 -15.57
CA PRO A 174 -16.95 10.08 -16.63
C PRO A 174 -16.59 10.61 -18.03
N SER A 175 -16.02 11.82 -18.14
CA SER A 175 -15.81 12.51 -19.43
C SER A 175 -14.63 11.98 -20.23
N VAL A 176 -13.65 11.36 -19.56
CA VAL A 176 -12.43 10.83 -20.19
C VAL A 176 -12.32 9.33 -19.95
N GLN A 177 -12.17 8.55 -21.03
CA GLN A 177 -12.18 7.08 -20.97
C GLN A 177 -11.11 6.49 -20.04
N ASN A 178 -9.92 7.10 -19.98
CA ASN A 178 -8.84 6.75 -19.05
C ASN A 178 -8.54 7.92 -18.08
N GLY A 179 -9.59 8.66 -17.73
CA GLY A 179 -9.51 9.85 -16.90
C GLY A 179 -9.20 9.58 -15.43
N PHE A 180 -9.53 10.56 -14.60
CA PHE A 180 -9.35 10.43 -13.17
C PHE A 180 -10.17 9.26 -12.61
N ILE A 181 -9.55 8.49 -11.74
CA ILE A 181 -10.18 7.43 -10.95
C ILE A 181 -9.37 7.22 -9.67
N ALA A 182 -10.08 7.17 -8.55
CA ALA A 182 -9.52 6.95 -7.23
C ALA A 182 -10.44 6.04 -6.42
N ARG A 183 -9.83 5.21 -5.57
CA ARG A 183 -10.50 4.40 -4.57
C ARG A 183 -10.38 5.09 -3.22
N CYS A 184 -11.49 5.52 -2.65
CA CYS A 184 -11.54 6.15 -1.33
C CYS A 184 -12.09 5.20 -0.29
N LEU A 185 -11.41 5.11 0.86
CA LEU A 185 -11.80 4.27 1.98
C LEU A 185 -12.19 5.17 3.15
N LYS A 186 -13.46 5.11 3.53
CA LYS A 186 -13.99 5.79 4.71
C LYS A 186 -13.63 4.99 5.95
N GLN A 187 -13.00 5.65 6.93
CA GLN A 187 -12.69 5.04 8.21
C GLN A 187 -13.92 5.09 9.14
N PRO A 188 -14.13 4.07 10.00
CA PRO A 188 -15.30 3.99 10.89
C PRO A 188 -15.33 5.10 11.95
N SER A 189 -14.18 5.65 12.33
CA SER A 189 -14.05 6.60 13.44
C SER A 189 -14.36 8.05 13.08
N ASN A 190 -14.20 8.44 11.81
CA ASN A 190 -14.49 9.81 11.36
C ASN A 190 -14.67 9.86 9.83
N GLU A 191 -15.69 10.57 9.34
CA GLU A 191 -15.87 10.78 7.89
C GLU A 191 -14.74 11.61 7.28
N ASP A 192 -14.17 12.53 8.07
CA ASP A 192 -13.11 13.45 7.65
C ASP A 192 -11.77 12.74 7.37
N ASP A 193 -11.58 11.52 7.90
CA ASP A 193 -10.38 10.70 7.70
C ASP A 193 -10.46 9.79 6.47
N THR A 194 -11.35 10.11 5.52
CA THR A 194 -11.47 9.36 4.28
C THR A 194 -10.25 9.60 3.40
N ILE A 195 -9.49 8.53 3.14
CA ILE A 195 -8.29 8.56 2.28
C ILE A 195 -8.59 7.97 0.92
N CYS A 196 -8.29 8.74 -0.11
CA CYS A 196 -8.36 8.35 -1.51
C CYS A 196 -7.00 7.87 -2.01
N ASN A 197 -7.02 6.84 -2.85
CA ASN A 197 -5.83 6.28 -3.47
C ASN A 197 -6.06 6.24 -4.98
N ARG A 198 -5.12 6.79 -5.74
CA ARG A 198 -5.13 6.78 -7.20
C ARG A 198 -3.86 6.08 -7.70
N ALA A 199 -3.99 5.36 -8.80
CA ALA A 199 -2.89 4.70 -9.49
C ALA A 199 -2.91 5.11 -10.96
N ILE A 200 -1.73 5.42 -11.50
CA ILE A 200 -1.51 5.85 -12.88
C ILE A 200 -0.40 4.97 -13.46
N LEU A 201 -0.71 4.30 -14.58
CA LEU A 201 0.29 3.58 -15.34
C LEU A 201 1.11 4.59 -16.15
N LEU A 202 2.42 4.64 -15.88
CA LEU A 202 3.41 5.39 -16.63
C LEU A 202 4.07 4.49 -17.68
N SER A 203 5.02 5.05 -18.44
CA SER A 203 5.81 4.31 -19.42
C SER A 203 6.55 3.12 -18.82
N SER A 204 6.77 2.06 -19.61
CA SER A 204 7.66 0.94 -19.27
C SER A 204 7.24 0.15 -18.01
N GLY A 205 5.93 0.04 -17.76
CA GLY A 205 5.39 -0.76 -16.65
C GLY A 205 5.64 -0.15 -15.26
N LEU A 206 5.99 1.13 -15.20
CA LEU A 206 6.09 1.88 -13.95
C LEU A 206 4.70 2.36 -13.55
N GLU A 207 4.27 2.08 -12.32
CA GLU A 207 3.02 2.58 -11.75
C GLU A 207 3.32 3.66 -10.73
N LEU A 208 2.62 4.80 -10.86
CA LEU A 208 2.61 5.88 -9.90
C LEU A 208 1.32 5.79 -9.08
N ARG A 209 1.44 5.52 -7.79
CA ARG A 209 0.33 5.51 -6.85
C ARG A 209 0.46 6.69 -5.91
N TYR A 210 -0.65 7.36 -5.61
CA TYR A 210 -0.63 8.39 -4.58
C TYR A 210 -1.89 8.38 -3.72
N ARG A 211 -1.71 8.78 -2.46
CA ARG A 211 -2.74 8.81 -1.42
C ARG A 211 -2.94 10.23 -0.94
N PHE A 212 -4.20 10.62 -0.77
CA PHE A 212 -4.58 11.98 -0.43
C PHE A 212 -5.90 11.99 0.34
N ALA A 213 -6.15 13.06 1.10
CA ALA A 213 -7.40 13.23 1.82
C ALA A 213 -8.55 13.58 0.84
N ARG A 214 -9.77 13.12 1.16
CA ARG A 214 -10.95 13.28 0.29
C ARG A 214 -11.31 14.75 0.03
N ASP A 215 -10.97 15.64 0.96
CA ASP A 215 -11.16 17.10 0.87
C ASP A 215 -10.47 17.72 -0.37
N LEU A 216 -9.45 17.07 -0.94
CA LEU A 216 -8.77 17.51 -2.17
C LEU A 216 -9.45 17.05 -3.47
N LEU A 217 -10.57 16.32 -3.41
CA LEU A 217 -11.30 15.92 -4.62
C LEU A 217 -11.84 17.08 -5.47
N PRO A 218 -12.28 18.24 -4.93
CA PRO A 218 -12.66 19.38 -5.76
C PRO A 218 -11.53 19.92 -6.63
N ASP A 219 -10.28 19.82 -6.16
CA ASP A 219 -9.08 20.30 -6.86
C ASP A 219 -8.30 19.18 -7.54
N TRP A 220 -8.95 18.05 -7.83
CA TRP A 220 -8.29 16.83 -8.30
C TRP A 220 -7.44 17.05 -9.56
N ARG A 221 -7.86 17.91 -10.49
CA ARG A 221 -7.10 18.23 -11.71
C ARG A 221 -5.80 18.92 -11.38
N GLN A 222 -5.82 19.85 -10.44
CA GLN A 222 -4.62 20.57 -10.00
C GLN A 222 -3.67 19.62 -9.29
N LEU A 223 -4.22 18.76 -8.41
CA LEU A 223 -3.47 17.75 -7.69
C LEU A 223 -2.78 16.74 -8.62
N ASP A 224 -3.54 16.12 -9.54
CA ASP A 224 -3.03 15.10 -10.48
C ASP A 224 -1.89 15.68 -11.34
N ASN A 225 -2.09 16.87 -11.90
CA ASN A 225 -1.09 17.58 -12.70
C ASN A 225 0.15 17.98 -11.88
N ALA A 226 -0.02 18.46 -10.65
CA ALA A 226 1.09 18.85 -9.80
C ALA A 226 1.97 17.65 -9.44
N ILE A 227 1.35 16.51 -9.08
CA ILE A 227 2.06 15.27 -8.75
C ILE A 227 2.82 14.74 -9.97
N LEU A 228 2.17 14.67 -11.13
CA LEU A 228 2.81 14.20 -12.37
C LEU A 228 4.04 15.04 -12.73
N ARG A 229 3.92 16.38 -12.68
CA ARG A 229 5.05 17.29 -12.92
C ARG A 229 6.16 17.12 -11.88
N LYS A 230 5.81 16.94 -10.60
CA LYS A 230 6.78 16.76 -9.52
C LYS A 230 7.58 15.47 -9.71
N ILE A 231 6.91 14.37 -10.03
CA ILE A 231 7.57 13.08 -10.27
C ILE A 231 8.44 13.12 -11.54
N ASP A 232 7.98 13.77 -12.60
CA ASP A 232 8.80 13.97 -13.81
C ASP A 232 10.06 14.80 -13.52
N SER A 233 9.96 15.82 -12.64
CA SER A 233 11.13 16.63 -12.24
C SER A 233 12.23 15.84 -11.52
N PHE A 234 11.89 14.70 -10.92
CA PHE A 234 12.87 13.79 -10.31
C PHE A 234 13.45 12.78 -11.30
N ARG A 235 12.86 12.64 -12.49
CA ARG A 235 13.29 11.65 -13.48
C ARG A 235 14.57 12.11 -14.15
N VAL A 236 15.56 11.21 -14.21
CA VAL A 236 16.79 11.42 -14.98
C VAL A 236 16.56 10.86 -16.38
N ARG A 237 16.72 11.71 -17.40
CA ARG A 237 16.64 11.30 -18.82
C ARG A 237 17.89 10.52 -19.23
#